data_AF-F3KIY3-F1
#
_entry.id   AF-F3KIY3-F1
#
_cell.length_a   1.000
_cell.length_b   1.000
_cell.length_c   1.000
_cell.angle_alpha   90.00
_cell.angle_beta   90.00
_cell.angle_gamma   90.00
#
_symmetry.space_group_name_H-M   'P 1'
#
loop_
_entity.id
_entity.type
_entity.pdbx_description
1 polymer ?
#
loop_
_entity_poly.entity_id
_entity_poly.type
_entity_poly.pdbx_seq_one_letter_code
_entity_poly.pdbx_strand_id
1 'polypeptide(L)'
;MSGIELYLMKLFIGMFIVLLVSISIIPISAQNQTSNENTPQIRGSFCTKDWYVTGYFLPVESDYRTKTSPVVIDGRSYNFQIDFLDEVKIQGWGKTNSGDYLGWDDGRFYLNDIPLDSMGEKLIVGSVAVDPKNIEHGKKITIPTLPYPWNEIIFNSNDIGPAIIGKHIDVYTGEGLSAREEAFRITGYNNSVCSITAIKSIKEVPPLKQFRLGISLEKIHCSEGFKLIIKDGGNSSACVKPLTIQKLIERGWAQDNIIKN
;
A
#
# COMPACT_ATOMS: atom_id res chain seq x y z
N MET A 1 -50.53 -16.52 -47.23
CA MET A 1 -49.75 -15.36 -46.76
C MET A 1 -50.51 -14.74 -45.60
N SER A 2 -50.03 -14.97 -44.39
CA SER A 2 -50.73 -14.74 -43.11
C SER A 2 -50.49 -13.32 -42.56
N GLY A 3 -51.52 -12.75 -41.95
CA GLY A 3 -51.66 -11.34 -41.55
C GLY A 3 -50.78 -10.84 -40.40
N ILE A 4 -49.47 -11.07 -40.46
CA ILE A 4 -48.48 -10.48 -39.52
C ILE A 4 -47.69 -9.33 -40.18
N GLU A 5 -47.61 -9.30 -41.52
CA GLU A 5 -46.87 -8.27 -42.27
C GLU A 5 -47.57 -6.90 -42.34
N LEU A 6 -48.84 -6.77 -41.96
CA LEU A 6 -49.58 -5.51 -42.04
C LEU A 6 -49.48 -4.65 -40.76
N TYR A 7 -48.86 -5.16 -39.68
CA TYR A 7 -48.77 -4.45 -38.39
C TYR A 7 -47.46 -3.67 -38.21
N LEU A 8 -46.40 -3.99 -38.96
CA LEU A 8 -45.10 -3.32 -38.85
C LEU A 8 -45.02 -1.99 -39.61
N MET A 9 -45.95 -1.72 -40.55
CA MET A 9 -45.96 -0.48 -41.33
C MET A 9 -46.78 0.66 -40.71
N LYS A 10 -47.45 0.43 -39.57
CA LYS A 10 -48.21 1.46 -38.83
C LYS A 10 -47.51 1.98 -37.57
N LEU A 11 -46.40 1.38 -37.14
CA LEU A 11 -45.60 1.90 -36.02
C LEU A 11 -44.62 3.03 -36.43
N PHE A 12 -44.32 3.19 -37.72
CA PHE A 12 -43.36 4.21 -38.19
C PHE A 12 -43.98 5.60 -38.44
N ILE A 13 -45.29 5.76 -38.31
CA ILE A 13 -45.99 7.03 -38.60
C ILE A 13 -46.44 7.75 -37.31
N GLY A 14 -46.24 7.15 -36.14
CA GLY A 14 -46.65 7.69 -34.83
C GLY A 14 -45.53 8.31 -33.99
N MET A 15 -44.40 8.71 -34.58
CA MET A 15 -43.28 9.35 -33.85
C MET A 15 -42.92 10.74 -34.38
N PHE A 16 -43.86 11.39 -35.06
CA PHE A 16 -43.81 12.80 -35.36
C PHE A 16 -45.13 13.43 -34.91
N ILE A 17 -44.98 14.51 -34.14
CA ILE A 17 -45.99 15.47 -33.67
C ILE A 17 -46.28 15.36 -32.16
N VAL A 18 -45.99 16.49 -31.50
CA VAL A 18 -46.24 16.92 -30.11
C VAL A 18 -45.20 16.53 -29.06
N LEU A 19 -44.17 17.37 -28.91
CA LEU A 19 -44.12 18.30 -27.77
C LEU A 19 -43.07 19.40 -28.00
N LEU A 20 -43.55 20.59 -28.38
CA LEU A 20 -42.86 21.85 -28.18
C LEU A 20 -42.97 22.20 -26.68
N VAL A 21 -41.87 22.11 -25.95
CA VAL A 21 -41.69 22.89 -24.71
C VAL A 21 -40.31 23.55 -24.77
N SER A 22 -40.36 24.86 -24.96
CA SER A 22 -39.30 25.82 -24.73
C SER A 22 -38.70 25.68 -23.34
N ILE A 23 -37.42 25.31 -23.26
CA ILE A 23 -36.59 25.48 -22.06
C ILE A 23 -35.37 26.30 -22.43
N SER A 24 -35.22 27.38 -21.68
CA SER A 24 -34.29 28.50 -21.79
C SER A 24 -32.85 28.10 -22.08
N ILE A 25 -32.25 28.82 -23.04
CA ILE A 25 -30.80 28.88 -23.24
C ILE A 25 -30.21 29.55 -22.00
N ILE A 26 -29.65 28.76 -21.08
CA ILE A 26 -28.74 29.29 -20.07
C ILE A 26 -27.42 29.58 -20.79
N PRO A 27 -26.90 30.82 -20.79
CA PRO A 27 -25.55 31.06 -21.25
C PRO A 27 -24.60 30.25 -20.36
N ILE A 28 -23.92 29.28 -20.97
CA ILE A 28 -22.78 28.60 -20.35
C ILE A 28 -21.76 29.71 -20.10
N SER A 29 -21.71 30.23 -18.86
CA SER A 29 -20.55 30.98 -18.42
C SER A 29 -19.38 30.01 -18.55
N ALA A 30 -18.42 30.34 -19.39
CA ALA A 30 -17.11 29.73 -19.38
C ALA A 30 -16.60 29.84 -17.94
N GLN A 31 -16.71 28.74 -17.18
CA GLN A 31 -15.94 28.60 -15.97
C GLN A 31 -14.49 28.50 -16.45
N ASN A 32 -13.80 29.65 -16.39
CA ASN A 32 -12.36 29.68 -16.22
C ASN A 32 -12.07 28.91 -14.93
N GLN A 33 -11.98 27.58 -15.05
CA GLN A 33 -11.20 26.78 -14.15
C GLN A 33 -9.76 27.23 -14.39
N THR A 34 -9.33 28.23 -13.61
CA THR A 34 -7.92 28.41 -13.30
C THR A 34 -7.48 27.09 -12.69
N SER A 35 -6.86 26.26 -13.53
CA SER A 35 -6.24 25.02 -13.13
C SER A 35 -5.29 25.34 -11.99
N ASN A 36 -5.57 24.69 -10.86
CA ASN A 36 -4.78 24.66 -9.64
C ASN A 36 -3.29 24.68 -9.96
N GLU A 37 -2.54 25.50 -9.21
CA GLU A 37 -1.09 25.44 -9.14
C GLU A 37 -0.63 23.98 -9.02
N ASN A 38 0.06 23.48 -10.06
CA ASN A 38 0.76 22.21 -10.04
C ASN A 38 1.88 22.29 -8.99
N THR A 39 1.51 22.11 -7.71
CA THR A 39 2.47 22.00 -6.62
C THR A 39 3.26 20.71 -6.85
N PRO A 40 4.60 20.77 -6.93
CA PRO A 40 5.42 19.57 -7.11
C PRO A 40 5.15 18.59 -5.97
N GLN A 41 4.55 17.46 -6.30
CA GLN A 41 4.31 16.38 -5.35
C GLN A 41 5.50 15.41 -5.42
N ILE A 42 6.21 15.26 -4.30
CA ILE A 42 7.35 14.34 -4.27
C ILE A 42 6.86 12.95 -3.87
N ARG A 43 6.79 12.07 -4.87
CA ARG A 43 6.91 10.63 -4.65
C ARG A 43 8.40 10.31 -4.45
N GLY A 44 8.85 10.42 -3.21
CA GLY A 44 10.14 9.88 -2.80
C GLY A 44 9.92 8.46 -2.32
N SER A 45 10.50 7.47 -3.01
CA SER A 45 10.72 6.15 -2.44
C SER A 45 12.11 6.11 -1.82
N PHE A 46 12.19 5.81 -0.53
CA PHE A 46 13.48 5.56 0.12
C PHE A 46 13.71 4.05 0.15
N CYS A 47 14.77 3.59 -0.50
CA CYS A 47 15.06 2.18 -0.64
C CYS A 47 16.28 1.78 0.19
N THR A 48 16.19 0.62 0.83
CA THR A 48 17.31 -0.02 1.52
C THR A 48 17.52 -1.41 0.94
N LYS A 49 18.79 -1.85 0.90
CA LYS A 49 19.21 -3.12 0.31
C LYS A 49 19.47 -4.18 1.39
N ASP A 50 19.82 -5.37 0.92
CA ASP A 50 20.27 -6.52 1.72
C ASP A 50 19.17 -7.06 2.64
N TRP A 51 17.94 -7.07 2.15
CA TRP A 51 16.82 -7.71 2.81
C TRP A 51 16.76 -9.19 2.48
N TYR A 52 16.51 -10.00 3.51
CA TYR A 52 16.02 -11.36 3.35
C TYR A 52 14.50 -11.30 3.25
N VAL A 53 13.94 -11.88 2.19
CA VAL A 53 12.49 -11.98 2.00
C VAL A 53 12.13 -13.45 1.97
N THR A 54 11.12 -13.83 2.73
CA THR A 54 10.45 -15.13 2.68
C THR A 54 9.00 -14.95 2.26
N GLY A 55 8.34 -16.04 1.92
CA GLY A 55 6.89 -16.07 1.81
C GLY A 55 6.29 -17.09 2.75
N TYR A 56 5.05 -16.82 3.18
CA TYR A 56 4.21 -17.75 3.92
C TYR A 56 2.83 -17.82 3.27
N PHE A 57 2.14 -18.94 3.48
CA PHE A 57 0.85 -19.24 2.85
C PHE A 57 -0.07 -19.93 3.85
N LEU A 58 -1.38 -19.92 3.59
CA LEU A 58 -2.32 -20.70 4.40
C LEU A 58 -2.54 -22.07 3.76
N PRO A 59 -2.18 -23.20 4.41
CA PRO A 59 -2.60 -24.50 3.95
C PRO A 59 -4.11 -24.59 3.80
N VAL A 60 -4.56 -25.31 2.78
CA VAL A 60 -5.97 -25.64 2.58
C VAL A 60 -6.12 -27.13 2.83
N GLU A 61 -7.00 -27.51 3.76
CA GLU A 61 -7.15 -28.90 4.20
C GLU A 61 -7.42 -29.86 3.05
N SER A 62 -8.16 -29.42 2.03
CA SER A 62 -8.50 -30.20 0.85
C SER A 62 -7.29 -30.57 -0.03
N ASP A 63 -6.13 -29.93 0.15
CA ASP A 63 -4.87 -30.27 -0.51
C ASP A 63 -4.20 -31.51 0.12
N TYR A 64 -4.67 -31.94 1.30
CA TYR A 64 -4.09 -33.05 2.06
C TYR A 64 -4.97 -34.31 1.98
N ARG A 65 -4.32 -35.47 1.89
CA ARG A 65 -4.96 -36.79 1.73
C ARG A 65 -4.40 -37.81 2.72
N THR A 66 -4.23 -37.41 3.97
CA THR A 66 -3.66 -38.25 5.03
C THR A 66 -4.71 -38.77 6.00
N LYS A 67 -4.27 -39.38 7.10
CA LYS A 67 -5.16 -39.76 8.19
C LYS A 67 -5.63 -38.51 8.91
N THR A 68 -6.83 -38.60 9.48
CA THR A 68 -7.36 -37.55 10.34
C THR A 68 -6.98 -37.77 11.81
N SER A 69 -6.89 -36.68 12.56
CA SER A 69 -6.76 -36.67 14.01
C SER A 69 -7.86 -35.78 14.61
N PRO A 70 -8.45 -36.18 15.76
CA PRO A 70 -9.39 -35.32 16.47
C PRO A 70 -8.66 -34.14 17.12
N VAL A 71 -9.28 -32.97 17.06
CA VAL A 71 -8.90 -31.74 17.75
C VAL A 71 -10.13 -31.22 18.49
N VAL A 72 -9.98 -30.92 19.78
CA VAL A 72 -11.07 -30.38 20.60
C VAL A 72 -10.96 -28.86 20.65
N ILE A 73 -11.98 -28.17 20.17
CA ILE A 73 -12.09 -26.70 20.14
C ILE A 73 -13.43 -26.34 20.79
N ASP A 74 -13.39 -25.54 21.85
CA ASP A 74 -14.58 -25.12 22.62
C ASP A 74 -15.50 -26.29 23.04
N GLY A 75 -14.89 -27.43 23.42
CA GLY A 75 -15.61 -28.64 23.85
C GLY A 75 -16.22 -29.47 22.71
N ARG A 76 -16.00 -29.07 21.46
CA ARG A 76 -16.43 -29.83 20.27
C ARG A 76 -15.24 -30.52 19.63
N SER A 77 -15.43 -31.75 19.17
CA SER A 77 -14.40 -32.53 18.47
C SER A 77 -14.52 -32.35 16.97
N TYR A 78 -13.43 -31.95 16.33
CA TYR A 78 -13.26 -31.81 14.88
C TYR A 78 -12.20 -32.80 14.41
N ASN A 79 -12.36 -33.38 13.23
CA ASN A 79 -11.35 -34.27 12.65
C ASN A 79 -10.70 -33.57 11.47
N PHE A 80 -9.38 -33.38 11.54
CA PHE A 80 -8.60 -32.72 10.49
C PHE A 80 -7.46 -33.62 10.03
N GLN A 81 -7.01 -33.43 8.79
CA GLN A 81 -5.83 -34.12 8.25
C GLN A 81 -4.58 -33.81 9.08
N ILE A 82 -3.79 -34.82 9.45
CA ILE A 82 -2.61 -34.65 10.33
C ILE A 82 -1.60 -33.67 9.73
N ASP A 83 -1.23 -33.86 8.46
CA ASP A 83 -0.27 -33.01 7.76
C ASP A 83 -0.78 -31.56 7.60
N PHE A 84 -2.09 -31.37 7.49
CA PHE A 84 -2.71 -30.04 7.53
C PHE A 84 -2.52 -29.41 8.91
N LEU A 85 -2.78 -30.15 9.99
CA LEU A 85 -2.55 -29.66 11.36
C LEU A 85 -1.09 -29.27 11.60
N ASP A 86 -0.15 -30.06 11.11
CA ASP A 86 1.27 -29.78 11.27
C ASP A 86 1.71 -28.55 10.47
N GLU A 87 1.18 -28.36 9.26
CA GLU A 87 1.42 -27.13 8.49
C GLU A 87 0.76 -25.91 9.14
N VAL A 88 -0.46 -26.03 9.68
CA VAL A 88 -1.13 -24.93 10.42
C VAL A 88 -0.30 -24.46 11.61
N LYS A 89 0.37 -25.37 12.35
CA LYS A 89 1.25 -24.99 13.46
C LYS A 89 2.47 -24.18 13.02
N ILE A 90 2.89 -24.34 11.76
CA ILE A 90 4.05 -23.63 11.18
C ILE A 90 3.60 -22.28 10.60
N GLN A 91 2.53 -22.29 9.81
CA GLN A 91 2.03 -21.12 9.08
C GLN A 91 1.12 -20.22 9.93
N GLY A 92 0.67 -20.69 11.09
CA GLY A 92 -0.22 -20.00 12.04
C GLY A 92 -1.71 -20.18 11.74
N TRP A 93 -2.09 -20.32 10.46
CA TRP A 93 -3.48 -20.44 10.01
C TRP A 93 -3.62 -21.50 8.92
N GLY A 94 -4.83 -22.05 8.75
CA GLY A 94 -5.18 -22.87 7.59
C GLY A 94 -6.67 -22.94 7.35
N LYS A 95 -7.07 -23.09 6.09
CA LYS A 95 -8.47 -23.15 5.68
C LYS A 95 -8.99 -24.58 5.74
N THR A 96 -10.06 -24.79 6.49
CA THR A 96 -10.71 -26.09 6.66
C THR A 96 -11.65 -26.42 5.50
N ASN A 97 -12.07 -27.68 5.41
CA ASN A 97 -13.07 -28.12 4.42
C ASN A 97 -14.47 -27.52 4.66
N SER A 98 -14.79 -27.04 5.86
CA SER A 98 -16.06 -26.32 6.12
C SER A 98 -16.04 -24.87 5.64
N GLY A 99 -14.87 -24.34 5.30
CA GLY A 99 -14.67 -22.95 4.85
C GLY A 99 -14.17 -22.02 5.95
N ASP A 100 -14.20 -22.47 7.21
CA ASP A 100 -13.66 -21.74 8.36
C ASP A 100 -12.12 -21.85 8.39
N TYR A 101 -11.47 -21.01 9.19
CA TYR A 101 -10.02 -20.98 9.36
C TYR A 101 -9.63 -21.51 10.73
N LEU A 102 -8.77 -22.54 10.72
CA LEU A 102 -8.13 -23.11 11.89
C LEU A 102 -6.87 -22.32 12.19
N GLY A 103 -6.84 -21.65 13.34
CA GLY A 103 -5.67 -20.93 13.85
C GLY A 103 -4.91 -21.76 14.89
N TRP A 104 -3.60 -21.53 14.99
CA TRP A 104 -2.74 -22.08 16.03
C TRP A 104 -2.04 -20.95 16.78
N ASP A 105 -2.36 -20.81 18.07
CA ASP A 105 -1.74 -19.83 18.95
C ASP A 105 -1.60 -20.38 20.38
N ASP A 106 -0.52 -20.01 21.07
CA ASP A 106 -0.20 -20.43 22.44
C ASP A 106 -0.43 -21.94 22.73
N GLY A 107 -0.05 -22.79 21.79
CA GLY A 107 -0.17 -24.24 21.92
C GLY A 107 -1.60 -24.79 21.76
N ARG A 108 -2.54 -23.99 21.24
CA ARG A 108 -3.95 -24.35 21.11
C ARG A 108 -4.50 -24.03 19.72
N PHE A 109 -5.45 -24.86 19.31
CA PHE A 109 -6.24 -24.62 18.10
C PHE A 109 -7.50 -23.82 18.43
N TYR A 110 -7.88 -22.93 17.53
CA TYR A 110 -9.14 -22.20 17.57
C TYR A 110 -9.68 -22.01 16.14
N LEU A 111 -10.98 -21.72 16.02
CA LEU A 111 -11.64 -21.48 14.74
C LEU A 111 -12.01 -20.02 14.60
N ASN A 112 -11.96 -19.51 13.37
CA ASN A 112 -12.45 -18.19 13.01
C ASN A 112 -13.01 -18.21 11.58
N ASP A 113 -13.98 -17.34 11.29
CA ASP A 113 -14.60 -17.22 9.96
C ASP A 113 -13.61 -16.62 8.94
N ILE A 114 -12.61 -15.87 9.43
CA ILE A 114 -11.55 -15.24 8.63
C ILE A 114 -10.18 -15.42 9.30
N PRO A 115 -9.08 -15.53 8.52
CA PRO A 115 -7.74 -15.50 9.08
C PRO A 115 -7.41 -14.05 9.44
N LEU A 116 -6.78 -13.87 10.59
CA LEU A 116 -6.42 -12.55 11.10
C LEU A 116 -4.90 -12.32 11.04
N ASP A 117 -4.50 -11.09 10.75
CA ASP A 117 -3.14 -10.62 10.96
C ASP A 117 -2.88 -10.29 12.45
N SER A 118 -1.65 -9.91 12.79
CA SER A 118 -1.29 -9.52 14.16
C SER A 118 -2.09 -8.34 14.75
N MET A 119 -2.81 -7.58 13.93
CA MET A 119 -3.65 -6.46 14.35
C MET A 119 -5.11 -6.88 14.59
N GLY A 120 -5.45 -8.15 14.33
CA GLY A 120 -6.83 -8.65 14.39
C GLY A 120 -7.67 -8.27 13.17
N GLU A 121 -7.03 -7.80 12.09
CA GLU A 121 -7.68 -7.48 10.82
C GLU A 121 -7.58 -8.67 9.86
N LYS A 122 -8.43 -8.69 8.83
CA LYS A 122 -8.40 -9.78 7.85
C LYS A 122 -7.04 -9.85 7.15
N LEU A 123 -6.42 -11.02 7.17
CA LEU A 123 -5.21 -11.30 6.42
C LEU A 123 -5.52 -11.33 4.90
N ILE A 124 -4.84 -10.48 4.13
CA ILE A 124 -5.03 -10.33 2.68
C ILE A 124 -3.69 -10.40 1.93
N VAL A 125 -3.71 -10.93 0.71
CA VAL A 125 -2.52 -10.97 -0.17
C VAL A 125 -1.94 -9.57 -0.30
N GLY A 126 -0.62 -9.44 -0.12
CA GLY A 126 0.07 -8.16 -0.02
C GLY A 126 0.28 -7.67 1.42
N SER A 127 -0.20 -8.39 2.42
CA SER A 127 0.24 -8.21 3.81
C SER A 127 1.65 -8.76 3.99
N VAL A 128 2.45 -8.08 4.80
CA VAL A 128 3.80 -8.53 5.14
C VAL A 128 4.06 -8.45 6.63
N ALA A 129 4.75 -9.47 7.15
CA ALA A 129 5.33 -9.44 8.46
C ALA A 129 6.70 -8.75 8.42
N VAL A 130 6.95 -7.87 9.39
CA VAL A 130 8.20 -7.09 9.47
C VAL A 130 8.74 -7.04 10.90
N ASP A 131 10.03 -6.70 11.06
CA ASP A 131 10.57 -6.23 12.33
C ASP A 131 10.19 -4.75 12.54
N PRO A 132 9.37 -4.40 13.56
CA PRO A 132 8.95 -3.03 13.82
C PRO A 132 10.08 -2.04 14.10
N LYS A 133 11.28 -2.53 14.48
CA LYS A 133 12.48 -1.70 14.67
C LYS A 133 13.05 -1.19 13.35
N ASN A 134 12.79 -1.89 12.24
CA ASN A 134 13.30 -1.56 10.91
C ASN A 134 12.21 -0.94 10.01
N ILE A 135 10.98 -1.45 10.07
CA ILE A 135 9.82 -0.92 9.35
C ILE A 135 8.68 -0.75 10.35
N GLU A 136 8.28 0.49 10.61
CA GLU A 136 7.10 0.79 11.42
C GLU A 136 5.85 0.09 10.87
N HIS A 137 4.96 -0.35 11.76
CA HIS A 137 3.67 -0.89 11.38
C HIS A 137 2.82 0.08 10.55
N GLY A 138 2.01 -0.48 9.65
CA GLY A 138 1.08 0.27 8.79
C GLY A 138 1.74 1.07 7.67
N LYS A 139 3.05 0.92 7.46
CA LYS A 139 3.74 1.52 6.31
C LYS A 139 3.46 0.72 5.05
N LYS A 140 3.39 1.47 3.94
CA LYS A 140 3.36 0.93 2.59
C LYS A 140 4.77 0.81 2.04
N ILE A 141 5.11 -0.38 1.55
CA ILE A 141 6.42 -0.66 0.97
C ILE A 141 6.26 -1.34 -0.39
N THR A 142 7.30 -1.30 -1.21
CA THR A 142 7.45 -2.14 -2.40
C THR A 142 8.75 -2.90 -2.34
N ILE A 143 8.79 -4.06 -3.01
CA ILE A 143 9.99 -4.89 -3.09
C ILE A 143 10.29 -5.14 -4.58
N PRO A 144 10.81 -4.14 -5.31
CA PRO A 144 10.95 -4.19 -6.78
C PRO A 144 11.88 -5.29 -7.29
N THR A 145 12.69 -5.90 -6.42
CA THR A 145 13.59 -7.01 -6.75
C THR A 145 12.92 -8.38 -6.72
N LEU A 146 11.69 -8.48 -6.23
CA LEU A 146 10.95 -9.73 -6.28
C LEU A 146 10.58 -10.12 -7.72
N PRO A 147 10.30 -11.39 -8.00
CA PRO A 147 9.75 -11.79 -9.28
C PRO A 147 8.34 -11.23 -9.52
N TYR A 148 7.95 -11.02 -10.78
CA TYR A 148 6.56 -10.72 -11.14
C TYR A 148 5.61 -11.83 -10.63
N PRO A 149 4.40 -11.51 -10.12
CA PRO A 149 3.81 -10.16 -10.02
C PRO A 149 4.19 -9.36 -8.75
N TRP A 150 4.98 -9.94 -7.85
CA TRP A 150 5.25 -9.39 -6.52
C TRP A 150 6.05 -8.08 -6.54
N ASN A 151 6.85 -7.82 -7.57
CA ASN A 151 7.55 -6.54 -7.74
C ASN A 151 6.63 -5.34 -8.02
N GLU A 152 5.39 -5.58 -8.44
CA GLU A 152 4.41 -4.53 -8.75
C GLU A 152 3.44 -4.27 -7.59
N ILE A 153 3.52 -5.08 -6.53
CA ILE A 153 2.61 -4.99 -5.39
C ILE A 153 3.08 -3.91 -4.40
N ILE A 154 2.11 -3.16 -3.89
CA ILE A 154 2.27 -2.32 -2.71
C ILE A 154 1.88 -3.14 -1.49
N PHE A 155 2.87 -3.45 -0.67
CA PHE A 155 2.70 -4.25 0.53
C PHE A 155 2.33 -3.39 1.74
N ASN A 156 1.52 -3.94 2.64
CA ASN A 156 1.17 -3.33 3.92
C ASN A 156 1.89 -4.07 5.07
N SER A 157 2.68 -3.35 5.86
CA SER A 157 3.39 -3.88 7.04
C SER A 157 2.46 -3.99 8.26
N ASN A 158 1.47 -4.88 8.15
CA ASN A 158 0.42 -5.05 9.16
C ASN A 158 0.60 -6.31 10.02
N ASP A 159 1.64 -7.10 9.75
CA ASP A 159 1.86 -8.35 10.45
C ASP A 159 3.21 -8.38 11.19
N ILE A 160 3.33 -9.28 12.15
CA ILE A 160 4.60 -9.63 12.81
C ILE A 160 4.74 -11.13 12.93
N GLY A 161 5.97 -11.60 12.97
CA GLY A 161 6.28 -12.97 13.36
C GLY A 161 7.46 -13.00 14.31
N PRO A 162 7.49 -13.93 15.29
CA PRO A 162 8.59 -14.02 16.25
C PRO A 162 9.94 -14.32 15.59
N ALA A 163 9.93 -14.91 14.39
CA ALA A 163 11.12 -15.18 13.58
C ALA A 163 11.55 -13.99 12.69
N ILE A 164 10.72 -12.95 12.56
CA ILE A 164 10.96 -11.83 11.64
C ILE A 164 11.73 -10.74 12.38
N ILE A 165 13.05 -10.85 12.34
CA ILE A 165 13.97 -9.99 13.10
C ILE A 165 14.99 -9.36 12.16
N GLY A 166 15.26 -8.06 12.32
CA GLY A 166 16.22 -7.32 11.51
C GLY A 166 15.69 -7.00 10.12
N LYS A 167 16.56 -7.13 9.10
CA LYS A 167 16.20 -6.94 7.69
C LYS A 167 15.56 -8.21 7.10
N HIS A 168 14.47 -8.64 7.69
CA HIS A 168 13.67 -9.79 7.26
C HIS A 168 12.23 -9.34 7.05
N ILE A 169 11.64 -9.74 5.92
CA ILE A 169 10.23 -9.57 5.61
C ILE A 169 9.65 -10.93 5.25
N ASP A 170 8.46 -11.24 5.76
CA ASP A 170 7.68 -12.41 5.33
C ASP A 170 6.44 -11.97 4.57
N VAL A 171 6.27 -12.46 3.35
CA VAL A 171 5.19 -12.04 2.45
C VAL A 171 4.07 -13.05 2.46
N TYR A 172 2.85 -12.60 2.75
CA TYR A 172 1.68 -13.46 2.64
C TYR A 172 1.31 -13.69 1.16
N THR A 173 1.45 -14.92 0.69
CA THR A 173 1.25 -15.26 -0.72
C THR A 173 -0.14 -15.77 -1.06
N GLY A 174 -0.97 -16.10 -0.07
CA GLY A 174 -2.35 -16.56 -0.25
C GLY A 174 -2.60 -17.96 0.30
N GLU A 175 -3.58 -18.65 -0.29
CA GLU A 175 -4.09 -19.95 0.19
C GLU A 175 -3.69 -21.10 -0.76
N GLY A 176 -3.37 -22.26 -0.19
CA GLY A 176 -3.21 -23.53 -0.89
C GLY A 176 -1.86 -23.73 -1.59
N LEU A 177 -1.76 -24.83 -2.35
CA LEU A 177 -0.50 -25.24 -2.99
C LEU A 177 0.09 -24.20 -3.96
N SER A 178 -0.73 -23.46 -4.73
CA SER A 178 -0.19 -22.42 -5.62
C SER A 178 0.44 -21.28 -4.83
N ALA A 179 -0.14 -20.88 -3.70
CA ALA A 179 0.45 -19.87 -2.82
C ALA A 179 1.74 -20.37 -2.16
N ARG A 180 1.81 -21.67 -1.83
CA ARG A 180 3.04 -22.32 -1.35
C ARG A 180 4.18 -22.26 -2.37
N GLU A 181 3.89 -22.57 -3.63
CA GLU A 181 4.89 -22.46 -4.71
C GLU A 181 5.40 -21.03 -4.85
N GLU A 182 4.51 -20.04 -4.78
CA GLU A 182 4.88 -18.63 -4.79
C GLU A 182 5.72 -18.22 -3.58
N ALA A 183 5.38 -18.70 -2.38
CA ALA A 183 6.15 -18.45 -1.15
C ALA A 183 7.60 -18.92 -1.28
N PHE A 184 7.81 -20.13 -1.84
CA PHE A 184 9.15 -20.62 -2.11
C PHE A 184 9.85 -19.83 -3.22
N ARG A 185 9.13 -19.45 -4.27
CA ARG A 185 9.70 -18.74 -5.43
C ARG A 185 10.22 -17.35 -5.09
N ILE A 186 9.58 -16.64 -4.17
CA ILE A 186 9.99 -15.30 -3.75
C ILE A 186 11.06 -15.29 -2.65
N THR A 187 11.33 -16.45 -2.04
CA THR A 187 12.26 -16.55 -0.90
C THR A 187 13.71 -16.34 -1.35
N GLY A 188 14.39 -15.35 -0.77
CA GLY A 188 15.78 -15.05 -1.13
C GLY A 188 16.38 -13.82 -0.45
N TYR A 189 17.70 -13.69 -0.59
CA TYR A 189 18.49 -12.57 -0.08
C TYR A 189 18.66 -11.45 -1.12
N ASN A 190 19.30 -10.36 -0.70
CA ASN A 190 19.70 -9.22 -1.55
C ASN A 190 18.51 -8.45 -2.16
N ASN A 191 17.37 -8.49 -1.49
CA ASN A 191 16.20 -7.73 -1.91
C ASN A 191 16.33 -6.25 -1.55
N SER A 192 15.75 -5.40 -2.40
CA SER A 192 15.61 -3.96 -2.15
C SER A 192 14.19 -3.68 -1.68
N VAL A 193 14.05 -3.03 -0.53
CA VAL A 193 12.75 -2.63 0.03
C VAL A 193 12.65 -1.12 0.03
N CYS A 194 11.57 -0.62 -0.56
CA CYS A 194 11.33 0.80 -0.75
C CYS A 194 10.10 1.24 0.04
N SER A 195 10.27 2.16 0.99
CA SER A 195 9.12 2.78 1.66
C SER A 195 8.46 3.80 0.73
N ILE A 196 7.15 3.66 0.53
CA ILE A 196 6.35 4.68 -0.15
C ILE A 196 6.02 5.73 0.90
N THR A 197 6.75 6.84 0.88
CA THR A 197 6.36 8.00 1.68
C THR A 197 5.06 8.56 1.10
N ALA A 198 4.08 8.84 1.96
CA ALA A 198 2.84 9.52 1.57
C ALA A 198 3.17 10.76 0.73
N ILE A 199 2.33 11.04 -0.26
CA ILE A 199 2.50 12.21 -1.11
C ILE A 199 2.40 13.45 -0.23
N LYS A 200 3.54 14.01 0.11
CA LYS A 200 3.64 15.22 0.90
C LYS A 200 3.85 16.37 -0.08
N SER A 201 3.05 17.42 0.05
CA SER A 201 3.32 18.67 -0.67
C SER A 201 4.77 19.06 -0.40
N ILE A 202 5.54 19.40 -1.44
CA ILE A 202 6.95 19.73 -1.28
C ILE A 202 7.18 20.82 -0.22
N LYS A 203 6.21 21.74 -0.09
CA LYS A 203 6.20 22.84 0.88
C LYS A 203 6.16 22.35 2.34
N GLU A 204 5.68 21.14 2.59
CA GLU A 204 5.61 20.56 3.94
C GLU A 204 6.79 19.63 4.28
N VAL A 205 7.70 19.41 3.33
CA VAL A 205 8.95 18.68 3.55
C VAL A 205 10.01 19.66 4.05
N PRO A 206 10.73 19.40 5.16
CA PRO A 206 11.78 20.31 5.61
C PRO A 206 12.88 20.52 4.55
N PRO A 207 13.47 21.72 4.42
CA PRO A 207 14.43 22.08 3.37
C PRO A 207 15.61 21.11 3.21
N LEU A 208 16.21 20.72 4.34
CA LEU A 208 17.32 19.77 4.32
C LEU A 208 16.91 18.39 3.79
N LYS A 209 15.66 17.98 4.05
CA LYS A 209 15.11 16.72 3.53
C LYS A 209 14.79 16.83 2.04
N GLN A 210 14.30 17.98 1.57
CA GLN A 210 14.15 18.25 0.14
C GLN A 210 15.48 18.13 -0.63
N PHE A 211 16.56 18.70 -0.09
CA PHE A 211 17.89 18.58 -0.68
C PHE A 211 18.39 17.13 -0.74
N ARG A 212 18.22 16.37 0.35
CA ARG A 212 18.57 14.93 0.39
C ARG A 212 17.74 14.07 -0.58
N LEU A 213 16.58 14.55 -1.01
CA LEU A 213 15.76 13.92 -2.04
C LEU A 213 16.19 14.29 -3.47
N GLY A 214 17.32 15.00 -3.64
CA GLY A 214 17.89 15.35 -4.94
C GLY A 214 17.38 16.65 -5.53
N ILE A 215 16.61 17.45 -4.77
CA ILE A 215 16.20 18.78 -5.22
C ILE A 215 17.39 19.72 -5.09
N SER A 216 17.75 20.40 -6.18
CA SER A 216 18.78 21.43 -6.14
C SER A 216 18.39 22.53 -5.15
N LEU A 217 19.38 23.13 -4.47
CA LEU A 217 19.13 24.14 -3.44
C LEU A 217 18.23 25.28 -3.93
N GLU A 218 18.36 25.63 -5.20
CA GLU A 218 17.60 26.70 -5.85
C GLU A 218 16.14 26.37 -6.13
N LYS A 219 15.76 25.09 -6.04
CA LYS A 219 14.40 24.57 -6.27
C LYS A 219 13.73 24.10 -4.99
N ILE A 220 14.33 24.37 -3.82
CA ILE A 220 13.73 24.06 -2.52
C ILE A 220 12.55 25.00 -2.28
N HIS A 221 11.41 24.43 -1.88
CA HIS A 221 10.19 25.19 -1.62
C HIS A 221 9.98 25.39 -0.13
N CYS A 222 9.62 26.60 0.28
CA CYS A 222 9.20 26.87 1.64
C CYS A 222 7.68 26.79 1.78
N SER A 223 7.23 26.47 2.99
CA SER A 223 5.83 26.70 3.38
C SER A 223 5.50 28.18 3.34
N GLU A 224 4.22 28.50 3.22
CA GLU A 224 3.75 29.88 3.20
C GLU A 224 4.22 30.67 4.43
N GLY A 225 4.64 31.93 4.22
CA GLY A 225 5.18 32.80 5.27
C GLY A 225 6.65 32.57 5.62
N PHE A 226 7.34 31.63 4.96
CA PHE A 226 8.78 31.40 5.11
C PHE A 226 9.53 31.70 3.81
N LYS A 227 10.80 32.07 3.94
CA LYS A 227 11.71 32.35 2.83
C LYS A 227 12.90 31.41 2.89
N LEU A 228 13.36 31.00 1.70
CA LEU A 228 14.53 30.16 1.57
C LEU A 228 15.79 30.99 1.80
N ILE A 229 16.66 30.51 2.67
CA ILE A 229 18.01 31.02 2.89
C ILE A 229 19.01 29.86 2.77
N ILE A 230 20.11 30.09 2.06
CA ILE A 230 21.16 29.10 1.85
C ILE A 230 22.39 29.56 2.64
N LYS A 231 23.01 28.62 3.36
CA LYS A 231 24.21 28.88 4.16
C LYS A 231 25.37 29.29 3.24
N ASP A 232 26.21 30.19 3.71
CA ASP A 232 27.47 30.52 3.02
C ASP A 232 28.33 29.26 2.82
N GLY A 233 28.86 29.07 1.62
CA GLY A 233 29.51 27.82 1.18
C GLY A 233 28.56 26.72 0.64
N GLY A 234 27.25 26.98 0.54
CA GLY A 234 26.33 26.25 -0.34
C GLY A 234 25.93 24.83 0.06
N ASN A 235 26.31 24.31 1.22
CA ASN A 235 26.01 22.90 1.58
C ASN A 235 24.78 22.73 2.50
N SER A 236 24.04 23.79 2.79
CA SER A 236 22.87 23.73 3.68
C SER A 236 21.86 24.83 3.36
N SER A 237 20.59 24.57 3.64
CA SER A 237 19.49 25.51 3.44
C SER A 237 18.47 25.44 4.58
N ALA A 238 17.77 26.55 4.80
CA ALA A 238 16.70 26.67 5.77
C ALA A 238 15.54 27.52 5.24
N CYS A 239 14.34 27.23 5.70
CA CYS A 239 13.16 28.08 5.49
C CYS A 239 12.93 28.82 6.80
N VAL A 240 13.05 30.14 6.76
CA VAL A 240 12.97 30.99 7.96
C VAL A 240 11.97 32.10 7.76
N LYS A 241 11.45 32.66 8.86
CA LYS A 241 10.60 33.86 8.77
C LYS A 241 11.43 35.04 8.24
N PRO A 242 10.83 35.99 7.49
CA PRO A 242 11.54 37.15 6.96
C PRO A 242 12.40 37.91 8.00
N LEU A 243 11.88 38.10 9.23
CA LEU A 243 12.60 38.77 10.31
C LEU A 243 13.83 38.00 10.84
N THR A 244 13.92 36.70 10.56
CA THR A 244 15.07 35.86 10.97
C THR A 244 16.20 35.93 9.96
N ILE A 245 15.90 36.26 8.69
CA ILE A 245 16.89 36.37 7.62
C ILE A 245 17.99 37.36 8.00
N GLN A 246 17.60 38.58 8.38
CA GLN A 246 18.53 39.64 8.74
C GLN A 246 19.47 39.22 9.88
N LYS A 247 18.93 38.55 10.92
CA LYS A 247 19.74 38.04 12.03
C LYS A 247 20.75 36.98 11.60
N LEU A 248 20.43 36.17 10.59
CA LEU A 248 21.34 35.14 10.09
C LEU A 248 22.47 35.75 9.24
N ILE A 249 22.19 36.81 8.50
CA ILE A 249 23.21 37.57 7.77
C ILE A 249 24.14 38.34 8.71
N GLU A 250 23.59 39.05 9.71
CA GLU A 250 24.37 39.75 10.73
C GLU A 250 25.31 38.81 11.51
N ARG A 251 24.95 37.52 11.61
CA ARG A 251 25.75 36.48 12.27
C ARG A 251 26.70 35.74 11.32
N GLY A 252 26.78 36.14 10.05
CA GLY A 252 27.66 35.52 9.06
C GLY A 252 27.27 34.08 8.69
N TRP A 253 26.02 33.69 8.91
CA TRP A 253 25.55 32.35 8.54
C TRP A 253 25.19 32.25 7.06
N ALA A 254 24.70 33.34 6.47
CA ALA A 254 24.37 33.48 5.05
C ALA A 254 24.70 34.90 4.56
N GLN A 255 24.75 35.07 3.24
CA GLN A 255 24.94 36.36 2.59
C GLN A 255 23.62 36.84 1.95
N ASP A 256 23.43 38.15 1.83
CA ASP A 256 22.18 38.76 1.31
C ASP A 256 21.83 38.30 -0.13
N ASN A 257 22.84 38.04 -0.95
CA ASN A 257 22.68 37.58 -2.33
C ASN A 257 22.13 36.15 -2.47
N ILE A 258 21.90 35.44 -1.36
CA ILE A 258 21.45 34.03 -1.36
C ILE A 258 20.05 33.84 -0.78
N ILE A 259 19.23 34.91 -0.73
CA ILE A 259 17.81 34.88 -0.35
C ILE A 259 16.94 34.71 -1.60
N LYS A 260 15.95 33.81 -1.56
CA LYS A 260 14.99 33.63 -2.67
C LYS A 260 13.52 33.72 -2.22
N ASN A 261 12.67 34.16 -3.15
CA ASN A 261 11.25 34.42 -2.93
C ASN A 261 10.38 33.20 -2.90
#